data_AF-A0A094ZDE4-F1
#
_entry.id   AF-A0A094ZDE4-F1
#
_cell.length_a   1.000
_cell.length_b   1.000
_cell.length_c   1.000
_cell.angle_alpha   90.00
_cell.angle_beta   90.00
_cell.angle_gamma   90.00
#
_symmetry.space_group_name_H-M   'P 1'
#
loop_
_entity.id
_entity.type
_entity.pdbx_description
1 polymer ?
#
loop_
_entity_poly.entity_id
_entity_poly.type
_entity_poly.pdbx_seq_one_letter_code
_entity_poly.pdbx_strand_id
1 'polypeptide(L)' 'MQVAVGTLTDEDTRAILKLSRDERIGDRIFASIAPSVYGHEDIKRGIALALFGGEPKNPGTLKAKSFHCC' A
#
# COMPACT_ATOMS: atom_id res chain seq x y z
N MET A 1 7.26 18.80 0.26
CA MET A 1 7.10 17.33 0.16
C MET A 1 6.74 17.02 -1.29
N GLN A 2 7.74 16.90 -2.16
CA GLN A 2 7.52 16.52 -3.57
C GLN A 2 7.53 15.00 -3.64
N VAL A 3 6.35 14.41 -3.81
CA VAL A 3 6.24 13.04 -4.32
C VAL A 3 6.56 13.08 -5.82
N ALA A 4 7.31 12.12 -6.33
CA ALA A 4 7.71 12.04 -7.73
C ALA A 4 6.47 11.88 -8.63
N VAL A 5 5.94 13.00 -9.09
CA VAL A 5 4.65 13.11 -9.76
C VAL A 5 4.85 13.96 -11.01
N GLY A 6 5.36 13.34 -12.06
CA GLY A 6 5.41 13.97 -13.38
C GLY A 6 4.06 13.95 -14.10
N THR A 7 3.07 13.21 -13.57
CA THR A 7 1.85 12.84 -14.30
C THR A 7 0.53 12.86 -13.50
N LEU A 8 0.51 13.14 -12.19
CA LEU A 8 -0.79 13.31 -11.50
C LEU A 8 -1.32 14.72 -11.74
N THR A 9 -2.63 14.78 -11.90
CA THR A 9 -3.36 16.04 -11.92
C THR A 9 -3.53 16.62 -10.50
N ASP A 10 -3.90 17.89 -10.42
CA ASP A 10 -4.26 18.53 -9.14
C ASP A 10 -5.47 17.87 -8.46
N GLU A 11 -6.33 17.21 -9.24
CA GLU A 11 -7.47 16.46 -8.72
C GLU A 11 -7.01 15.15 -8.05
N ASP A 12 -6.14 14.38 -8.70
CA ASP A 12 -5.58 13.16 -8.14
C ASP A 12 -4.81 13.45 -6.84
N THR A 13 -4.02 14.52 -6.83
CA THR A 13 -3.27 14.94 -5.64
C THR A 13 -4.21 15.28 -4.48
N ARG A 14 -5.30 16.02 -4.75
CA ARG A 14 -6.31 16.33 -3.73
C ARG A 14 -7.02 15.08 -3.24
N ALA A 15 -7.34 14.13 -4.12
CA ALA A 15 -7.97 12.87 -3.76
C ALA A 15 -7.06 12.02 -2.86
N ILE A 16 -5.78 11.88 -3.20
CA ILE A 16 -4.80 11.13 -2.41
C ILE A 16 -4.63 11.76 -1.03
N LEU A 17 -4.47 13.09 -0.94
CA LEU A 17 -4.33 13.79 0.34
C LEU A 17 -5.60 13.71 1.21
N LYS A 18 -6.77 13.69 0.57
CA LYS A 18 -8.04 13.47 1.29
C LYS A 18 -8.11 12.05 1.85
N LEU A 19 -7.70 11.05 1.07
CA LEU A 19 -7.67 9.65 1.49
C LEU A 19 -6.61 9.39 2.57
N SER A 20 -5.45 10.06 2.51
CA SER A 20 -4.38 9.88 3.50
C SER A 20 -4.74 10.39 4.90
N ARG A 21 -5.77 11.24 5.02
CA ARG A 21 -6.27 11.78 6.29
C ARG A 21 -7.31 10.87 6.96
N ASP A 22 -7.78 9.85 6.27
CA ASP A 22 -8.74 8.90 6.83
C ASP A 22 -8.03 7.94 7.79
N GLU A 23 -8.45 7.92 9.05
CA GLU A 23 -7.88 7.06 10.10
C GLU A 23 -8.04 5.56 9.77
N ARG A 24 -9.04 5.21 8.95
CA ARG A 24 -9.37 3.84 8.55
C ARG A 24 -8.88 3.49 7.15
N ILE A 25 -7.96 4.27 6.59
CA ILE A 25 -7.46 4.04 5.23
C ILE A 25 -6.87 2.62 5.05
N GLY A 26 -6.23 2.07 6.09
CA GLY A 26 -5.72 0.69 6.08
C GLY A 26 -6.82 -0.35 5.84
N ASP A 27 -7.89 -0.30 6.65
CA ASP A 27 -9.05 -1.19 6.50
C ASP A 27 -9.69 -1.06 5.12
N ARG A 28 -9.80 0.17 4.62
CA ARG A 28 -10.37 0.44 3.29
C ARG A 28 -9.53 -0.17 2.18
N ILE A 29 -8.21 -0.12 2.30
CA ILE A 29 -7.31 -0.77 1.34
C ILE A 29 -7.47 -2.29 1.42
N PHE A 30 -7.47 -2.88 2.61
CA PHE A 30 -7.63 -4.34 2.77
C PHE A 30 -8.97 -4.85 2.22
N ALA A 31 -10.06 -4.13 2.48
CA ALA A 31 -11.38 -4.45 1.94
C ALA A 31 -11.46 -4.30 0.41
N SER A 32 -10.59 -3.48 -0.19
CA SER A 32 -10.50 -3.33 -1.64
C SER A 32 -9.73 -4.46 -2.34
N ILE A 33 -8.96 -5.26 -1.59
CA ILE A 33 -8.22 -6.41 -2.12
C ILE A 33 -9.12 -7.64 -2.14
N ALA A 34 -9.29 -8.21 -3.34
CA ALA A 34 -10.13 -9.38 -3.59
C ALA A 34 -11.55 -9.27 -2.98
N PRO A 35 -12.34 -8.25 -3.34
CA PRO A 35 -13.65 -7.98 -2.73
C PRO A 35 -14.67 -9.09 -2.98
N SER A 36 -14.47 -9.89 -4.04
CA SER A 36 -15.33 -11.03 -4.37
C SER A 36 -15.09 -12.28 -3.50
N VAL A 37 -14.05 -12.28 -2.66
CA VAL A 37 -13.74 -13.39 -1.76
C VAL A 37 -14.28 -13.06 -0.37
N TYR A 38 -15.18 -13.89 0.15
CA TYR A 38 -15.72 -13.72 1.49
C TYR A 38 -14.73 -14.19 2.57
N GLY A 39 -14.58 -13.40 3.64
CA GLY A 39 -13.66 -13.71 4.74
C GLY A 39 -12.18 -13.57 4.36
N HIS A 40 -11.32 -14.35 5.05
CA HIS A 40 -9.86 -14.37 4.84
C HIS A 40 -9.16 -13.01 5.00
N GLU A 41 -9.58 -12.23 5.99
CA GLU A 41 -9.06 -10.88 6.23
C GLU A 41 -7.54 -10.86 6.45
N ASP A 42 -6.99 -11.87 7.12
CA ASP A 42 -5.54 -11.99 7.34
C ASP A 42 -4.77 -12.24 6.04
N ILE A 43 -5.33 -13.03 5.12
CA ILE A 43 -4.71 -13.32 3.81
C ILE A 43 -4.73 -12.05 2.95
N LYS A 44 -5.88 -11.37 2.88
CA LYS A 44 -6.02 -10.10 2.14
C LYS A 44 -5.07 -9.03 2.67
N ARG A 45 -4.94 -8.96 4.00
CA ARG A 45 -3.98 -8.07 4.67
C ARG A 45 -2.53 -8.45 4.33
N GLY A 46 -2.20 -9.74 4.34
CA GLY A 46 -0.88 -10.25 3.95
C GLY A 46 -0.50 -9.85 2.51
N ILE A 47 -1.43 -10.03 1.57
CA ILE A 47 -1.26 -9.62 0.17
C ILE A 47 -1.06 -8.10 0.07
N ALA A 48 -1.89 -7.30 0.75
CA ALA A 48 -1.77 -5.85 0.73
C ALA A 48 -0.40 -5.38 1.28
N LEU A 49 0.05 -5.95 2.40
CA LEU A 49 1.37 -5.65 2.98
C LEU A 49 2.50 -6.05 2.03
N ALA A 50 2.35 -7.16 1.30
CA ALA A 50 3.32 -7.58 0.30
C ALA A 50 3.40 -6.62 -0.89
N LEU A 51 2.29 -6.03 -1.31
CA LEU A 51 2.26 -5.00 -2.36
C LEU A 51 2.92 -3.69 -1.92
N PHE A 52 2.74 -3.26 -0.67
CA PHE A 52 3.38 -2.05 -0.15
C PHE A 52 4.87 -2.23 0.12
N GLY A 53 5.29 -3.43 0.51
CA GLY A 53 6.68 -3.71 0.83
C GLY A 53 7.17 -3.05 2.12
N GLY A 54 8.45 -3.26 2.45
CA GLY A 54 9.11 -2.68 3.62
C GLY A 54 10.17 -1.65 3.24
N GLU A 55 10.44 -0.70 4.14
CA GLU A 55 11.50 0.29 3.94
C GLU A 55 12.89 -0.38 4.07
N PRO A 56 13.81 -0.23 3.10
CA PRO A 56 15.14 -0.82 3.15
C PRO A 56 16.11 0.03 4.01
N LYS A 57 16.77 -0.60 4.97
CA LYS A 57 17.83 0.04 5.78
C LYS A 57 19.17 -0.58 5.38
N ASN A 58 20.10 0.27 4.92
CA ASN A 58 21.51 0.06 4.56
C ASN A 58 21.91 -0.27 3.09
N PRO A 59 23.04 0.32 2.59
CA PRO A 59 23.44 0.32 1.18
C PRO A 59 24.57 -0.68 0.82
N GLY A 60 24.71 -1.81 1.54
CA GLY A 60 25.89 -2.69 1.39
C GLY A 60 25.63 -4.14 0.99
N THR A 61 24.41 -4.65 1.12
CA THR A 61 24.10 -6.04 0.77
C THR A 61 22.70 -6.14 0.22
N LEU A 62 22.55 -6.87 -0.88
CA LEU A 62 21.27 -7.20 -1.51
C LEU A 62 20.36 -7.89 -0.50
N LYS A 63 19.44 -7.15 0.11
CA LYS A 63 18.33 -7.72 0.89
C LYS A 63 17.05 -7.27 0.22
N ALA A 64 16.55 -8.11 -0.69
CA ALA A 64 15.18 -8.00 -1.17
C ALA A 64 14.23 -8.05 0.03
N LYS A 65 13.50 -6.95 0.29
CA LYS A 65 12.40 -6.91 1.26
C LYS A 65 11.05 -7.20 0.60
N SER A 66 11.07 -8.06 -0.42
CA SER A 66 9.86 -8.65 -0.98
C SER A 66 9.27 -9.58 0.06
N PHE A 67 8.15 -9.17 0.65
CA PHE A 67 7.35 -10.05 1.50
C PHE A 67 6.80 -11.17 0.61
N HIS A 68 7.25 -12.39 0.88
CA HIS A 68 6.70 -13.58 0.24
C HIS A 68 5.57 -14.11 1.12
N CYS A 69 4.35 -14.09 0.61
CA CYS A 69 3.20 -14.77 1.22
C CYS A 69 3.12 -16.17 0.59
N CYS A 70 3.27 -17.21 1.41
CA CYS A 70 3.09 -18.61 0.98
C CYS A 70 1.62 -19.03 1.04
#